data_AF-A0A7X7L6U9-F1
#
_entry.id   AF-A0A7X7L6U9-F1
#
_cell.length_a   1.000
_cell.length_b   1.000
_cell.length_c   1.000
_cell.angle_alpha   90.00
_cell.angle_beta   90.00
_cell.angle_gamma   90.00
#
_symmetry.space_group_name_H-M   'P 1'
#
loop_
_entity.id
_entity.type
_entity.pdbx_description
1 polymer ?
#
loop_
_entity_poly.entity_id
_entity_poly.type
_entity_poly.pdbx_seq_one_letter_code
_entity_poly.pdbx_strand_id
1 'polypeptide(L)'
;LVTEGVITINKVLTYAQDYLKDNESYRHWSYKKDGASQIARLLFEEATDINFYVGKAVNPAHQNPDLPIHFNIKMQLISELAECLKKMGKNIKVSYF
;
A
#
# COMPACT_ATOMS: atom_id res chain seq x y z
N LEU A 1 2.55 14.98 -8.72
CA LEU A 1 1.72 13.75 -8.66
C LEU A 1 2.56 12.51 -8.29
N VAL A 2 3.26 12.53 -7.13
CA VAL A 2 3.98 11.36 -6.58
C VAL A 2 3.66 11.22 -5.08
N THR A 3 3.54 12.35 -4.40
CA THR A 3 3.20 12.46 -2.98
C THR A 3 1.81 11.90 -2.65
N GLU A 4 0.77 12.25 -3.42
CA GLU A 4 -0.61 11.80 -3.15
C GLU A 4 -0.77 10.28 -3.23
N GLY A 5 -0.14 9.63 -4.22
CA GLY A 5 -0.18 8.18 -4.36
C GLY A 5 0.49 7.46 -3.17
N VAL A 6 1.66 7.95 -2.72
CA VAL A 6 2.37 7.40 -1.56
C VAL A 6 1.56 7.58 -0.28
N ILE A 7 0.98 8.77 -0.06
CA ILE A 7 0.13 9.04 1.11
C ILE A 7 -1.10 8.13 1.12
N THR A 8 -1.74 7.97 -0.04
CA THR A 8 -2.92 7.11 -0.18
C THR A 8 -2.60 5.65 0.13
N ILE A 9 -1.53 5.09 -0.45
CA ILE A 9 -1.11 3.71 -0.20
C ILE A 9 -0.64 3.51 1.24
N ASN A 10 0.02 4.49 1.85
CA ASN A 10 0.37 4.42 3.26
C ASN A 10 -0.88 4.34 4.15
N LYS A 11 -1.95 5.07 3.80
CA LYS A 11 -3.22 4.97 4.52
C LYS A 11 -3.87 3.60 4.34
N VAL A 12 -3.83 3.03 3.14
CA VAL A 12 -4.29 1.65 2.88
C VAL A 12 -3.49 0.64 3.72
N LEU A 13 -2.17 0.78 3.81
CA LEU A 13 -1.33 -0.05 4.67
C LEU A 13 -1.74 0.05 6.14
N THR A 14 -2.03 1.26 6.62
CA THR A 14 -2.52 1.46 7.98
C THR A 14 -3.82 0.68 8.23
N TYR A 15 -4.77 0.73 7.28
CA TYR A 15 -5.99 -0.07 7.36
C TYR A 15 -5.72 -1.57 7.31
N ALA A 16 -4.75 -2.01 6.49
CA ALA A 16 -4.41 -3.42 6.38
C ALA A 16 -3.79 -3.98 7.68
N GLN A 17 -2.95 -3.19 8.35
CA GLN A 17 -2.35 -3.55 9.63
C GLN A 17 -3.39 -3.60 10.75
N ASP A 18 -4.34 -2.65 10.76
CA ASP A 18 -5.45 -2.63 11.72
C ASP A 18 -6.43 -3.79 11.49
N TYR A 19 -6.74 -4.11 10.22
CA TYR A 19 -7.58 -5.25 9.85
C TYR A 19 -7.06 -6.57 10.43
N LEU A 20 -5.73 -6.76 10.45
CA LEU A 20 -5.09 -7.95 11.01
C LEU A 20 -5.03 -7.98 12.54
N LYS A 21 -5.42 -6.89 13.20
CA LYS A 21 -5.50 -6.76 14.66
C LYS A 21 -6.97 -6.74 15.10
N ASP A 22 -7.41 -5.62 15.66
CA ASP A 22 -8.74 -5.43 16.21
C ASP A 22 -9.74 -4.83 15.20
N ASN A 23 -9.24 -4.43 14.01
CA ASN A 23 -10.02 -3.86 12.90
C ASN A 23 -10.90 -2.66 13.33
N GLU A 24 -10.38 -1.80 14.21
CA GLU A 24 -11.09 -0.64 14.74
C GLU A 24 -11.49 0.34 13.62
N SER A 25 -10.67 0.39 12.56
CA SER A 25 -10.87 1.25 11.41
C SER A 25 -11.89 0.73 10.40
N TYR A 26 -12.50 -0.45 10.63
CA TYR A 26 -13.53 -1.03 9.77
C TYR A 26 -14.57 -0.01 9.33
N ARG A 27 -15.17 0.71 10.29
CA ARG A 27 -16.22 1.72 10.01
C ARG A 27 -15.74 2.88 9.15
N HIS A 28 -14.43 3.13 9.08
CA HIS A 28 -13.88 4.16 8.23
C HIS A 28 -13.70 3.67 6.81
N TRP A 29 -12.95 2.59 6.61
CA TRP A 29 -12.57 2.17 5.25
C TRP A 29 -13.72 1.46 4.51
N SER A 30 -14.67 0.84 5.21
CA SER A 30 -15.83 0.15 4.58
C SER A 30 -16.91 1.10 4.04
N TYR A 31 -17.02 2.35 4.54
CA TYR A 31 -18.09 3.27 4.14
C TYR A 31 -17.61 4.53 3.42
N LYS A 32 -16.41 5.03 3.75
CA LYS A 32 -15.93 6.28 3.15
C LYS A 32 -15.69 6.14 1.65
N LYS A 33 -15.78 7.27 0.95
CA LYS A 33 -15.60 7.36 -0.51
C LYS A 33 -14.25 7.94 -0.91
N ASP A 34 -13.31 8.14 0.02
CA ASP A 34 -11.94 8.54 -0.31
C ASP A 34 -11.17 7.39 -0.99
N GLY A 35 -10.08 7.74 -1.68
CA GLY A 35 -9.31 6.78 -2.47
C GLY A 35 -8.74 5.62 -1.64
N ALA A 36 -8.28 5.87 -0.41
CA ALA A 36 -7.72 4.81 0.44
C ALA A 36 -8.82 3.83 0.88
N SER A 37 -9.99 4.33 1.24
CA SER A 37 -11.15 3.50 1.61
C SER A 37 -11.67 2.67 0.43
N GLN A 38 -11.70 3.23 -0.78
CA GLN A 38 -12.07 2.49 -1.99
C GLN A 38 -11.07 1.37 -2.32
N ILE A 39 -9.77 1.66 -2.26
CA ILE A 39 -8.73 0.64 -2.48
C ILE A 39 -8.80 -0.45 -1.40
N ALA A 40 -8.99 -0.07 -0.13
CA ALA A 40 -9.09 -1.02 0.98
C ALA A 40 -10.22 -2.03 0.76
N ARG A 41 -11.43 -1.58 0.41
CA ARG A 41 -12.55 -2.50 0.10
C ARG A 41 -12.22 -3.47 -1.02
N LEU A 42 -11.70 -2.94 -2.13
CA LEU A 42 -11.34 -3.77 -3.28
C LEU A 42 -10.30 -4.84 -2.91
N LEU A 43 -9.26 -4.46 -2.16
CA LEU A 43 -8.18 -5.39 -1.81
C LEU A 43 -8.56 -6.38 -0.69
N PHE A 44 -9.31 -5.93 0.31
CA PHE A 44 -9.58 -6.72 1.51
C PHE A 44 -10.80 -7.63 1.31
N GLU A 45 -11.86 -7.12 0.70
CA GLU A 45 -13.14 -7.82 0.61
C GLU A 45 -13.32 -8.53 -0.75
N GLU A 46 -13.00 -7.86 -1.86
CA GLU A 46 -13.36 -8.33 -3.21
C GLU A 46 -12.27 -9.18 -3.88
N ALA A 47 -11.00 -8.75 -3.79
CA ALA A 47 -9.91 -9.40 -4.51
C ALA A 47 -9.53 -10.74 -3.89
N THR A 48 -9.16 -11.72 -4.73
CA THR A 48 -8.55 -13.00 -4.32
C THR A 48 -7.07 -13.04 -4.73
N ASP A 49 -6.78 -12.65 -5.97
CA ASP A 49 -5.48 -12.66 -6.59
C ASP A 49 -5.06 -11.23 -6.95
N ILE A 50 -3.91 -10.79 -6.44
CA ILE A 50 -3.44 -9.41 -6.57
C ILE A 50 -2.02 -9.42 -7.15
N ASN A 51 -1.85 -8.69 -8.25
CA ASN A 51 -0.57 -8.50 -8.92
C ASN A 51 -0.11 -7.06 -8.75
N PHE A 52 0.94 -6.85 -7.96
CA PHE A 52 1.60 -5.54 -7.84
C PHE A 52 2.60 -5.35 -8.97
N TYR A 53 2.45 -4.26 -9.73
CA TYR A 53 3.39 -3.82 -10.76
C TYR A 53 4.09 -2.55 -10.25
N VAL A 54 5.34 -2.68 -9.81
CA VAL A 54 6.05 -1.61 -9.11
C VAL A 54 7.16 -1.06 -9.99
N GLY A 55 6.94 0.16 -10.50
CA GLY A 55 7.97 0.90 -11.22
C GLY A 55 9.10 1.36 -10.29
N LYS A 56 10.34 1.08 -10.69
CA LYS A 56 11.61 1.48 -10.03
C LYS A 56 12.09 2.88 -10.40
N ALA A 57 11.28 3.64 -11.15
CA ALA A 57 11.65 4.97 -11.63
C ALA A 57 12.18 5.85 -10.49
N VAL A 58 13.44 6.26 -10.64
CA VAL A 58 14.13 7.11 -9.69
C VAL A 58 13.74 8.55 -9.96
N ASN A 59 12.99 9.19 -9.07
CA ASN A 59 12.75 10.64 -9.12
C ASN A 59 14.05 11.42 -8.88
N PRO A 60 14.62 12.12 -9.89
CA PRO A 60 15.88 12.84 -9.75
C PRO A 60 15.81 14.00 -8.75
N ALA A 61 14.63 14.59 -8.55
CA ALA A 61 14.41 15.71 -7.63
C ALA A 61 14.51 15.33 -6.13
N HIS A 62 14.64 14.03 -5.82
CA HIS A 62 14.84 13.50 -4.46
C HIS A 62 16.17 12.77 -4.29
N GLN A 63 17.12 12.97 -5.22
CA GLN A 63 18.50 12.52 -5.06
C GLN A 63 19.31 13.59 -4.32
N ASN A 64 19.15 13.65 -3.00
CA ASN A 64 20.17 14.26 -2.15
C ASN A 64 21.18 13.17 -1.77
N PRO A 65 22.47 13.29 -2.14
CA PRO A 65 23.50 12.30 -1.82
C PRO A 65 23.63 12.01 -0.30
N ASP A 66 23.19 12.95 0.55
CA ASP A 66 23.20 12.82 2.01
C ASP A 66 21.97 12.10 2.60
N LEU A 67 21.01 11.66 1.77
CA LEU A 67 19.79 10.95 2.20
C LEU A 67 19.75 9.51 1.66
N PRO A 68 20.58 8.59 2.19
CA PRO A 68 20.67 7.20 1.73
C PRO A 68 19.41 6.36 1.99
N ILE A 69 18.35 6.90 2.59
CA ILE A 69 17.22 6.14 3.13
C ILE A 69 15.89 6.36 2.38
N HIS A 70 15.70 7.50 1.71
CA HIS A 70 14.36 7.91 1.23
C HIS A 70 13.89 7.23 -0.06
N PHE A 71 14.78 6.58 -0.80
CA PHE A 71 14.41 5.84 -2.02
C PHE A 71 13.60 4.55 -1.74
N ASN A 72 13.65 4.06 -0.50
CA ASN A 72 13.03 2.79 -0.13
C ASN A 72 11.58 2.89 0.33
N ILE A 73 11.02 4.09 0.54
CA ILE A 73 9.70 4.24 1.17
C ILE A 73 8.59 3.58 0.34
N LYS A 74 8.55 3.84 -0.98
CA LYS A 74 7.53 3.22 -1.86
C LYS A 74 7.68 1.69 -1.90
N MET A 75 8.91 1.20 -1.98
CA MET A 75 9.22 -0.22 -2.05
C MET A 75 8.84 -0.92 -0.75
N GLN A 76 9.17 -0.31 0.39
CA GLN A 76 8.82 -0.78 1.71
C GLN A 76 7.30 -0.81 1.91
N LEU A 77 6.59 0.27 1.55
CA LEU A 77 5.13 0.32 1.65
C LEU A 77 4.45 -0.81 0.86
N ILE A 78 4.88 -1.06 -0.38
CA ILE A 78 4.31 -2.15 -1.18
C ILE A 78 4.67 -3.51 -0.58
N SER A 79 5.90 -3.69 -0.10
CA SER A 79 6.33 -4.93 0.55
C SER A 79 5.50 -5.23 1.79
N GLU A 80 5.31 -4.25 2.68
CA GLU A 80 4.53 -4.42 3.90
C GLU A 80 3.05 -4.65 3.60
N LEU A 81 2.49 -3.93 2.62
CA LEU A 81 1.09 -4.12 2.22
C LEU A 81 0.87 -5.51 1.61
N ALA A 82 1.79 -5.97 0.76
CA ALA A 82 1.75 -7.31 0.20
C ALA A 82 1.77 -8.38 1.29
N GLU A 83 2.61 -8.23 2.32
CA GLU A 83 2.64 -9.17 3.45
C GLU A 83 1.34 -9.14 4.27
N CYS A 84 0.74 -7.96 4.47
CA CYS A 84 -0.56 -7.88 5.15
C CYS A 84 -1.63 -8.63 4.35
N LEU A 85 -1.71 -8.41 3.03
CA LEU A 85 -2.70 -9.06 2.17
C LEU A 85 -2.50 -10.58 2.09
N LYS A 86 -1.25 -11.07 2.08
CA LYS A 86 -0.98 -12.52 2.20
C LYS A 86 -1.54 -13.09 3.50
N LYS A 87 -1.37 -12.40 4.63
CA LYS A 87 -1.93 -12.82 5.93
C LYS A 87 -3.46 -12.81 5.94
N MET A 88 -4.09 -12.01 5.08
CA MET A 88 -5.54 -12.04 4.83
C MET A 88 -5.99 -13.16 3.88
N GLY A 89 -5.09 -14.07 3.48
CA GLY A 89 -5.39 -15.18 2.60
C GLY A 89 -5.42 -14.83 1.11
N LYS A 90 -4.85 -13.70 0.71
CA LYS A 90 -4.78 -13.28 -0.71
C LYS A 90 -3.56 -13.89 -1.40
N ASN A 91 -3.71 -14.24 -2.67
CA ASN A 91 -2.60 -14.68 -3.53
C ASN A 91 -1.90 -13.45 -4.09
N ILE A 92 -0.65 -13.20 -3.66
CA ILE A 92 0.09 -12.00 -4.05
C ILE A 92 1.26 -12.33 -4.96
N LYS A 93 1.37 -11.62 -6.08
CA LYS A 93 2.58 -11.54 -6.90
C LYS A 93 3.07 -10.10 -6.97
N VAL A 94 4.36 -9.89 -6.80
CA VAL A 94 4.99 -8.57 -6.95
C VAL A 94 5.99 -8.64 -8.10
N SER A 95 5.84 -7.75 -9.07
CA SER A 95 6.71 -7.64 -10.24
C SER A 95 7.27 -6.22 -10.32
N TYR A 96 8.59 -6.11 -10.46
CA TYR A 96 9.29 -4.83 -10.49
C TYR A 96 9.78 -4.52 -11.90
N PHE A 97 9.57 -3.28 -12.36
CA PHE A 97 9.87 -2.81 -13.72
C PHE A 97 10.69 -1.54 -13.69
#